data_AF-A0A6M2D1E1-F1
#
_entry.id   AF-A0A6M2D1E1-F1
#
_cell.length_a   1.000
_cell.length_b   1.000
_cell.length_c   1.000
_cell.angle_alpha   90.00
_cell.angle_beta   90.00
_cell.angle_gamma   90.00
#
_symmetry.space_group_name_H-M   'P 1'
#
loop_
_entity.id
_entity.type
_entity.pdbx_description
1 polymer ?
#
loop_
_entity_poly.entity_id
_entity_poly.type
_entity_poly.pdbx_seq_one_letter_code
_entity_poly.pdbx_strand_id
1 'polypeptide(L)'
;MEVVARNIHHFFHVVLVKAHDEPLWTRISLERSIQWAKYCEKVHHEAITKGYASYVVMMLKDMSRATPDRRVVTFDDLELSSQLLVAELLQCPLLRKGTVQIILESELSHEPWLEVMCEIFVINSILKDLSIEKEVKQPEFQRESQMLMEKLFRLSGNALDKQLDLLLRNSPEALLKLVSCEDIRYHALTCSAGLWTARRLTIDDPVSAAVWRQESKLLCKAACRSPSLMQCLLQRLQVHAESMEPCFVAGADEWVLTRNSPAGAWDWKRLAEISTALNLTADGASSSSVLTAFLKQARSGSHGDFWDDLFFYCESSRSSCNNTKMPVVANSSGESGLLLHDCCR
;
A
#
# COMPACT_ATOMS: atom_id res chain seq x y z
N MET A 1 36.26 6.09 -9.74
CA MET A 1 35.05 6.18 -8.90
C MET A 1 34.12 7.30 -9.34
N GLU A 2 34.61 8.49 -9.68
CA GLU A 2 33.73 9.61 -10.12
C GLU A 2 32.85 9.29 -11.35
N VAL A 3 33.41 8.61 -12.36
CA VAL A 3 32.64 8.17 -13.54
C VAL A 3 31.54 7.16 -13.17
N VAL A 4 31.83 6.26 -12.23
CA VAL A 4 30.86 5.28 -11.71
C VAL A 4 29.73 6.01 -10.98
N ALA A 5 30.06 6.96 -10.11
CA ALA A 5 29.08 7.79 -9.41
C ALA A 5 28.18 8.56 -10.38
N ARG A 6 28.76 9.19 -11.41
CA ARG A 6 28.01 9.95 -12.42
C ARG A 6 27.03 9.08 -13.20
N ASN A 7 27.47 7.87 -13.56
CA ASN A 7 26.67 6.89 -14.30
C ASN A 7 25.49 6.36 -13.47
N ILE A 8 25.74 5.99 -12.21
CA ILE A 8 24.69 5.59 -11.27
C ILE A 8 23.71 6.75 -11.04
N HIS A 9 24.22 7.95 -10.77
CA HIS A 9 23.39 9.15 -10.61
C HIS A 9 22.50 9.39 -11.84
N HIS A 10 23.05 9.27 -13.05
CA HIS A 10 22.29 9.44 -14.28
C HIS A 10 21.16 8.42 -14.40
N PHE A 11 21.43 7.15 -14.12
CA PHE A 11 20.39 6.12 -14.15
C PHE A 11 19.28 6.40 -13.13
N PHE A 12 19.62 6.53 -11.84
CA PHE A 12 18.61 6.64 -10.77
C PHE A 12 17.83 7.96 -10.78
N HIS A 13 18.44 9.05 -11.23
CA HIS A 13 17.81 10.37 -11.11
C HIS A 13 17.44 11.04 -12.43
N VAL A 14 17.80 10.44 -13.56
CA VAL A 14 17.39 10.93 -14.89
C VAL A 14 16.61 9.84 -15.62
N VAL A 15 17.15 8.63 -15.72
CA VAL A 15 16.52 7.55 -16.49
C VAL A 15 15.28 7.01 -15.78
N LEU A 16 15.36 6.66 -14.49
CA LEU A 16 14.20 6.14 -13.74
C LEU A 16 13.08 7.16 -13.60
N VAL A 17 13.42 8.44 -13.37
CA VAL A 17 12.42 9.52 -13.28
C VAL A 17 11.68 9.65 -14.62
N LYS A 18 12.41 9.65 -15.75
CA LYS A 18 11.78 9.68 -17.07
C LYS A 18 10.96 8.43 -17.36
N ALA A 19 11.34 7.27 -16.86
CA ALA A 19 10.57 6.03 -17.03
C ALA A 19 9.16 6.15 -16.43
N HIS A 20 9.03 6.88 -15.32
CA HIS A 20 7.75 7.14 -14.68
C HIS A 20 6.87 8.13 -15.47
N ASP A 21 7.48 9.22 -15.97
CA ASP A 21 6.76 10.38 -16.49
C ASP A 21 6.57 10.38 -18.02
N GLU A 22 7.46 9.73 -18.78
CA GLU A 22 7.50 9.84 -20.24
C GLU A 22 6.69 8.72 -20.92
N PRO A 23 5.58 9.05 -21.61
CA PRO A 23 4.72 8.04 -22.24
C PRO A 23 5.27 7.47 -23.55
N LEU A 24 6.26 8.15 -24.15
CA LEU A 24 6.78 7.86 -25.49
C LEU A 24 8.20 7.29 -25.41
N TRP A 25 8.29 5.96 -25.36
CA TRP A 25 9.56 5.25 -25.42
C TRP A 25 9.81 4.72 -26.82
N THR A 26 10.94 5.14 -27.40
CA THR A 26 11.45 4.50 -28.62
C THR A 26 12.19 3.22 -28.24
N ARG A 27 12.28 2.26 -29.17
CA ARG A 27 13.09 1.06 -28.98
C ARG A 27 14.54 1.40 -28.58
N ILE A 28 15.14 2.37 -29.27
CA ILE A 28 16.53 2.80 -29.01
C ILE A 28 16.70 3.41 -27.62
N SER A 29 15.77 4.27 -27.18
CA SER A 29 15.84 4.89 -25.85
C SER A 29 15.66 3.85 -24.75
N LEU A 30 14.76 2.89 -24.94
CA LEU A 30 14.52 1.81 -24.00
C LEU A 30 15.72 0.86 -23.89
N GLU A 31 16.29 0.42 -25.02
CA GLU A 31 17.50 -0.42 -25.06
C GLU A 31 18.67 0.27 -24.35
N ARG A 32 18.87 1.58 -24.57
CA ARG A 32 19.90 2.36 -23.87
C ARG A 32 19.64 2.44 -22.36
N SER A 33 18.39 2.59 -21.94
CA SER A 33 18.04 2.57 -20.52
C SER A 33 18.30 1.21 -19.87
N ILE A 34 18.03 0.10 -20.58
CA ILE A 34 18.36 -1.25 -20.13
C ILE A 34 19.88 -1.41 -19.97
N GLN A 35 20.68 -0.87 -20.89
CA GLN A 35 22.14 -0.89 -20.74
C GLN A 35 22.63 -0.10 -19.52
N TRP A 36 21.98 1.02 -19.19
CA TRP A 36 22.25 1.75 -17.95
C TRP A 36 21.90 0.94 -16.70
N ALA A 37 20.78 0.23 -16.72
CA ALA A 37 20.37 -0.65 -15.63
C ALA A 37 21.38 -1.80 -15.43
N LYS A 38 21.74 -2.51 -16.50
CA LYS A 38 22.75 -3.59 -16.49
C LYS A 38 24.13 -3.09 -16.05
N TYR A 39 24.48 -1.85 -16.38
CA TYR A 39 25.71 -1.24 -15.89
C TYR A 39 25.71 -1.14 -14.35
N CYS A 40 24.59 -0.74 -13.75
CA CYS A 40 24.47 -0.65 -12.29
C CYS A 40 24.58 -2.03 -11.62
N GLU A 41 23.92 -3.05 -12.18
CA GLU A 41 24.02 -4.45 -11.71
C GLU A 41 25.44 -4.99 -11.82
N LYS A 42 26.13 -4.66 -12.92
CA LYS A 42 27.54 -5.00 -13.10
C LYS A 42 28.42 -4.33 -12.04
N VAL A 43 28.18 -3.06 -11.71
CA VAL A 43 28.93 -2.36 -10.65
C VAL A 43 28.72 -3.03 -9.30
N HIS A 44 27.49 -3.44 -8.98
CA HIS A 44 27.20 -4.21 -7.76
C HIS A 44 28.01 -5.51 -7.71
N HIS A 45 27.91 -6.32 -8.75
CA HIS A 45 28.60 -7.62 -8.81
C HIS A 45 30.11 -7.46 -8.75
N GLU A 46 30.70 -6.51 -9.50
CA GLU A 46 32.13 -6.26 -9.45
C GLU A 46 32.60 -5.74 -8.08
N ALA A 47 31.79 -4.92 -7.40
CA ALA A 47 32.13 -4.40 -6.08
C ALA A 47 32.20 -5.49 -5.01
N ILE A 48 31.32 -6.48 -5.10
CA ILE A 48 31.38 -7.68 -4.25
C ILE A 48 32.62 -8.51 -4.61
N THR A 49 32.74 -8.90 -5.88
CA THR A 49 33.77 -9.84 -6.34
C THR A 49 35.20 -9.29 -6.16
N LYS A 50 35.39 -7.97 -6.30
CA LYS A 50 36.68 -7.30 -6.14
C LYS A 50 36.87 -6.66 -4.75
N GLY A 51 35.91 -6.82 -3.83
CA GLY A 51 36.05 -6.42 -2.43
C GLY A 51 36.02 -4.92 -2.15
N TYR A 52 35.35 -4.11 -2.98
CA TYR A 52 35.20 -2.67 -2.77
C TYR A 52 33.75 -2.21 -2.52
N ALA A 53 32.85 -3.13 -2.16
CA ALA A 53 31.45 -2.82 -1.85
C ALA A 53 31.27 -1.71 -0.81
N SER A 54 32.09 -1.68 0.25
CA SER A 54 32.06 -0.61 1.26
C SER A 54 32.34 0.78 0.69
N TYR A 55 33.25 0.90 -0.28
CA TYR A 55 33.53 2.15 -0.98
C TYR A 55 32.35 2.59 -1.85
N VAL A 56 31.66 1.65 -2.51
CA VAL A 56 30.43 1.96 -3.27
C VAL A 56 29.32 2.42 -2.34
N VAL A 57 29.12 1.75 -1.21
CA VAL A 57 28.12 2.16 -0.19
C VAL A 57 28.38 3.58 0.29
N MET A 58 29.65 3.92 0.58
CA MET A 58 30.01 5.28 1.01
C MET A 58 29.75 6.30 -0.10
N MET A 59 30.14 5.99 -1.34
CA MET A 59 29.86 6.83 -2.51
C MET A 59 28.36 7.08 -2.73
N LEU A 60 27.51 6.07 -2.55
CA LEU A 60 26.05 6.20 -2.67
C LEU A 60 25.46 7.06 -1.54
N LYS A 61 25.99 6.94 -0.31
CA LYS A 61 25.61 7.80 0.81
C LYS A 61 25.99 9.26 0.55
N ASP A 62 27.18 9.51 0.04
CA ASP A 62 27.65 10.86 -0.29
C ASP A 62 26.81 11.46 -1.43
N MET A 63 26.46 10.65 -2.43
CA MET A 63 25.55 11.04 -3.51
C MET A 63 24.17 11.42 -2.97
N SER A 64 23.57 10.60 -2.10
CA SER A 64 22.25 10.85 -1.52
C SER A 64 22.23 12.09 -0.63
N ARG A 65 23.34 12.40 0.06
CA ARG A 65 23.50 13.65 0.82
C ARG A 65 23.56 14.89 -0.08
N ALA A 66 24.16 14.76 -1.27
CA ALA A 66 24.26 15.84 -2.23
C ALA A 66 22.93 16.11 -2.98
N THR A 67 22.00 15.15 -2.95
CA THR A 67 20.68 15.24 -3.61
C THR A 67 19.53 14.90 -2.64
N PRO A 68 19.33 15.69 -1.56
CA PRO A 68 18.44 15.33 -0.45
C PRO A 68 16.95 15.20 -0.84
N ASP A 69 16.51 15.88 -1.89
CA ASP A 69 15.11 15.83 -2.37
C ASP A 69 14.86 14.66 -3.34
N ARG A 70 15.86 13.80 -3.58
CA ARG A 70 15.77 12.69 -4.53
C ARG A 70 15.76 11.35 -3.81
N ARG A 71 15.30 10.31 -4.51
CA ARG A 71 15.32 8.92 -4.04
C ARG A 71 16.69 8.56 -3.48
N VAL A 72 16.72 8.10 -2.22
CA VAL A 72 17.93 7.53 -1.63
C VAL A 72 18.28 6.24 -2.37
N VAL A 73 19.50 6.17 -2.90
CA VAL A 73 19.99 5.00 -3.65
C VAL A 73 20.82 4.13 -2.72
N THR A 74 20.39 2.88 -2.54
CA THR A 74 21.09 1.88 -1.72
C THR A 74 21.96 0.97 -2.57
N PHE A 75 22.83 0.20 -1.92
CA PHE A 75 23.69 -0.75 -2.63
C PHE A 75 22.88 -1.89 -3.27
N ASP A 76 21.83 -2.35 -2.60
CA ASP A 76 20.92 -3.38 -3.11
C ASP A 76 20.09 -2.88 -4.31
N ASP A 77 19.80 -1.58 -4.39
CA ASP A 77 19.14 -1.00 -5.58
C ASP A 77 19.98 -1.18 -6.86
N LEU A 78 21.32 -1.27 -6.73
CA LEU A 78 22.20 -1.54 -7.87
C LEU A 78 21.99 -2.95 -8.42
N GLU A 79 21.76 -3.94 -7.57
CA GLU A 79 21.49 -5.33 -7.96
C GLU A 79 20.16 -5.47 -8.72
N LEU A 80 19.18 -4.62 -8.40
CA LEU A 80 17.82 -4.71 -8.91
C LEU A 80 17.51 -3.64 -9.97
N SER A 81 18.54 -3.04 -10.58
CA SER A 81 18.35 -1.86 -11.43
C SER A 81 17.47 -2.13 -12.67
N SER A 82 17.56 -3.29 -13.31
CA SER A 82 16.69 -3.63 -14.45
C SER A 82 15.23 -3.81 -14.02
N GLN A 83 15.01 -4.36 -12.83
CA GLN A 83 13.69 -4.51 -12.24
C GLN A 83 13.08 -3.15 -11.92
N LEU A 84 13.87 -2.24 -11.35
CA LEU A 84 13.44 -0.88 -11.05
C LEU A 84 13.07 -0.11 -12.32
N LEU A 85 13.86 -0.23 -13.39
CA LEU A 85 13.54 0.40 -14.67
C LEU A 85 12.19 -0.07 -15.22
N VAL A 86 11.99 -1.39 -15.25
CA VAL A 86 10.73 -1.97 -15.72
C VAL A 86 9.56 -1.56 -14.80
N ALA A 87 9.75 -1.57 -13.49
CA ALA A 87 8.72 -1.13 -12.55
C ALA A 87 8.28 0.33 -12.80
N GLU A 88 9.22 1.25 -12.98
CA GLU A 88 8.89 2.66 -13.26
C GLU A 88 8.18 2.83 -14.61
N LEU A 89 8.65 2.14 -15.66
CA LEU A 89 7.97 2.15 -16.97
C LEU A 89 6.53 1.69 -16.87
N LEU A 90 6.28 0.63 -16.09
CA LEU A 90 4.96 0.06 -15.89
C LEU A 90 4.11 0.90 -14.90
N GLN A 91 4.69 1.79 -14.11
CA GLN A 91 3.89 2.72 -13.31
C GLN A 91 3.36 3.90 -14.14
N CYS A 92 4.00 4.21 -15.28
CA CYS A 92 3.61 5.29 -16.19
C CYS A 92 2.14 5.12 -16.66
N PRO A 93 1.21 6.03 -16.28
CA PRO A 93 -0.21 5.91 -16.60
C PRO A 93 -0.56 5.95 -18.08
N LEU A 94 0.33 6.52 -18.90
CA LEU A 94 0.11 6.73 -20.34
C LEU A 94 1.07 5.88 -21.19
N LEU A 95 1.64 4.82 -20.61
CA LEU A 95 2.58 3.95 -21.31
C LEU A 95 1.89 3.27 -22.50
N ARG A 96 2.47 3.42 -23.70
CA ARG A 96 1.91 2.80 -24.90
C ARG A 96 2.10 1.28 -24.88
N LYS A 97 1.09 0.54 -25.35
CA LYS A 97 1.14 -0.91 -25.56
C LYS A 97 2.37 -1.37 -26.38
N GLY A 98 2.80 -0.56 -27.35
CA GLY A 98 4.01 -0.83 -28.13
C GLY A 98 5.31 -0.83 -27.28
N THR A 99 5.37 -0.06 -26.20
CA THR A 99 6.52 -0.07 -25.27
C THR A 99 6.59 -1.37 -24.49
N VAL A 100 5.45 -1.88 -24.02
CA VAL A 100 5.36 -3.19 -23.34
C VAL A 100 5.85 -4.30 -24.24
N GLN A 101 5.47 -4.28 -25.51
CA GLN A 101 5.94 -5.26 -26.49
C GLN A 101 7.46 -5.20 -26.67
N ILE A 102 8.06 -4.01 -26.70
CA ILE A 102 9.53 -3.87 -26.77
C ILE A 102 10.21 -4.41 -25.50
N ILE A 103 9.62 -4.22 -24.31
CA ILE A 103 10.14 -4.80 -23.06
C ILE A 103 10.13 -6.33 -23.13
N LEU A 104 9.02 -6.92 -23.58
CA LEU A 104 8.86 -8.37 -23.72
C LEU A 104 9.74 -8.97 -24.82
N GLU A 105 10.14 -8.19 -25.82
CA GLU A 105 11.08 -8.60 -26.88
C GLU A 105 12.55 -8.29 -26.51
N SER A 106 12.80 -7.64 -25.38
CA SER A 106 14.15 -7.25 -24.96
C SER A 106 14.92 -8.42 -24.35
N GLU A 107 16.21 -8.20 -24.09
CA GLU A 107 17.07 -9.17 -23.38
C GLU A 107 16.60 -9.47 -21.94
N LEU A 108 15.63 -8.71 -21.40
CA LEU A 108 15.01 -8.97 -20.09
C LEU A 108 13.94 -10.09 -20.17
N SER A 109 13.52 -10.50 -21.36
CA SER A 109 12.48 -11.52 -21.61
C SER A 109 12.75 -12.89 -20.99
N HIS A 110 14.01 -13.19 -20.67
CA HIS A 110 14.41 -14.45 -20.04
C HIS A 110 14.35 -14.41 -18.51
N GLU A 111 14.03 -13.26 -17.92
CA GLU A 111 14.02 -13.06 -16.49
C GLU A 111 12.66 -13.48 -15.88
N PRO A 112 12.62 -14.43 -14.92
CA PRO A 112 11.38 -14.93 -14.32
C PRO A 112 10.52 -13.86 -13.63
N TRP A 113 11.14 -12.75 -13.21
CA TRP A 113 10.45 -11.63 -12.57
C TRP A 113 9.72 -10.74 -13.59
N LEU A 114 10.12 -10.76 -14.86
CA LEU A 114 9.55 -9.88 -15.87
C LEU A 114 8.11 -10.27 -16.21
N GLU A 115 7.82 -11.57 -16.33
CA GLU A 115 6.46 -12.08 -16.56
C GLU A 115 5.51 -11.61 -15.46
N VAL A 116 5.94 -11.68 -14.20
CA VAL A 116 5.16 -11.22 -13.03
C VAL A 116 4.94 -9.71 -13.07
N MET A 117 5.97 -8.93 -13.41
CA MET A 117 5.86 -7.47 -13.51
C MET A 117 4.92 -7.04 -14.66
N CYS A 118 4.98 -7.71 -15.80
CA CYS A 118 4.09 -7.45 -16.93
C CYS A 118 2.63 -7.83 -16.62
N GLU A 119 2.38 -8.93 -15.89
CA GLU A 119 1.04 -9.26 -15.40
C GLU A 119 0.50 -8.22 -14.41
N ILE A 120 1.34 -7.75 -13.47
CA ILE A 120 0.98 -6.66 -12.55
C ILE A 120 0.66 -5.37 -13.32
N PHE A 121 1.38 -5.08 -14.41
CA PHE A 121 1.08 -3.94 -15.27
C PHE A 121 -0.24 -4.09 -16.02
N VAL A 122 -0.52 -5.27 -16.58
CA VAL A 122 -1.80 -5.54 -17.25
C VAL A 122 -2.94 -5.34 -16.28
N ILE A 123 -2.81 -5.84 -15.05
CA ILE A 123 -3.78 -5.61 -13.96
C ILE A 123 -3.91 -4.10 -13.66
N ASN A 124 -2.80 -3.38 -13.51
CA ASN A 124 -2.83 -1.93 -13.23
C ASN A 124 -3.39 -1.08 -14.40
N SER A 125 -3.12 -1.47 -15.65
CA SER A 125 -3.67 -0.82 -16.86
C SER A 125 -5.17 -1.05 -16.95
N ILE A 126 -5.63 -2.28 -16.70
CA ILE A 126 -7.06 -2.62 -16.66
C ILE A 126 -7.75 -1.88 -15.50
N LEU A 127 -7.11 -1.74 -14.34
CA LEU A 127 -7.65 -0.97 -13.21
C LEU A 127 -7.73 0.55 -13.50
N LYS A 128 -6.76 1.11 -14.24
CA LYS A 128 -6.81 2.50 -14.71
C LYS A 128 -7.91 2.70 -15.76
N ASP A 129 -8.07 1.77 -16.71
CA ASP A 129 -9.15 1.82 -17.70
C ASP A 129 -10.54 1.64 -17.06
N LEU A 130 -10.68 0.82 -16.02
CA LEU A 130 -11.92 0.64 -15.24
C LEU A 130 -12.26 1.84 -14.35
N SER A 131 -11.28 2.71 -14.05
CA SER A 131 -11.55 3.99 -13.38
C SER A 131 -12.17 5.02 -14.34
N ILE A 132 -12.06 4.78 -15.66
CA ILE A 132 -12.62 5.61 -16.74
C ILE A 132 -13.90 4.98 -17.31
N GLU A 133 -14.01 3.65 -17.35
CA GLU A 133 -15.21 2.93 -17.80
C GLU A 133 -15.81 2.10 -16.66
N LYS A 134 -16.69 2.74 -15.89
CA LYS A 134 -17.70 2.01 -15.11
C LYS A 134 -18.62 1.27 -16.09
N GLU A 135 -18.86 0.01 -15.73
CA GLU A 135 -19.82 -0.92 -16.34
C GLU A 135 -19.33 -1.58 -17.64
N VAL A 136 -18.84 -2.84 -17.55
CA VAL A 136 -19.24 -3.98 -18.42
C VAL A 136 -18.26 -5.18 -18.36
N LYS A 137 -17.00 -5.08 -17.89
CA LYS A 137 -16.06 -6.24 -17.93
C LYS A 137 -15.64 -6.82 -16.57
N GLN A 138 -16.53 -7.58 -15.93
CA GLN A 138 -16.23 -8.37 -14.71
C GLN A 138 -15.55 -9.76 -14.92
N PRO A 139 -15.63 -10.48 -16.06
CA PRO A 139 -15.20 -11.89 -16.10
C PRO A 139 -13.68 -12.08 -16.25
N GLU A 140 -12.95 -11.14 -16.86
CA GLU A 140 -11.49 -11.26 -17.08
C GLU A 140 -10.72 -11.02 -15.77
N PHE A 141 -11.12 -10.02 -14.99
CA PHE A 141 -10.51 -9.66 -13.70
C PHE A 141 -10.61 -10.80 -12.64
N GLN A 142 -11.74 -11.52 -12.63
CA GLN A 142 -11.90 -12.68 -11.73
C GLN A 142 -10.95 -13.83 -12.10
N ARG A 143 -10.61 -13.97 -13.39
CA ARG A 143 -9.74 -15.05 -13.86
C ARG A 143 -8.27 -14.78 -13.54
N GLU A 144 -7.81 -13.54 -13.70
CA GLU A 144 -6.42 -13.14 -13.40
C GLU A 144 -6.12 -13.15 -11.90
N SER A 145 -7.04 -12.62 -11.09
CA SER A 145 -6.92 -12.72 -9.63
C SER A 145 -6.90 -14.18 -9.17
N GLN A 146 -7.71 -15.07 -9.76
CA GLN A 146 -7.64 -16.51 -9.47
C GLN A 146 -6.31 -17.14 -9.87
N MET A 147 -5.76 -16.81 -11.05
CA MET A 147 -4.46 -17.35 -11.48
C MET A 147 -3.31 -16.91 -10.56
N LEU A 148 -3.30 -15.64 -10.12
CA LEU A 148 -2.32 -15.15 -9.15
C LEU A 148 -2.44 -15.91 -7.82
N MET A 149 -3.66 -16.09 -7.31
CA MET A 149 -3.92 -16.86 -6.09
C MET A 149 -3.43 -18.30 -6.20
N GLU A 150 -3.73 -18.98 -7.31
CA GLU A 150 -3.27 -20.36 -7.55
C GLU A 150 -1.74 -20.48 -7.60
N LYS A 151 -1.08 -19.51 -8.23
CA LYS A 151 0.39 -19.47 -8.34
C LYS A 151 1.02 -19.23 -6.98
N LEU A 152 0.55 -18.23 -6.23
CA LEU A 152 1.04 -17.92 -4.88
C LEU A 152 0.78 -19.07 -3.90
N PHE A 153 -0.35 -19.76 -4.03
CA PHE A 153 -0.70 -20.90 -3.19
C PHE A 153 0.27 -22.09 -3.36
N ARG A 154 0.90 -22.21 -4.53
CA ARG A 154 1.92 -23.24 -4.78
C ARG A 154 3.30 -22.87 -4.21
N LEU A 155 3.50 -21.63 -3.78
CA LEU A 155 4.76 -21.16 -3.21
C LEU A 155 4.77 -21.34 -1.69
N SER A 156 5.96 -21.50 -1.13
CA SER A 156 6.16 -21.59 0.32
C SER A 156 7.50 -20.98 0.73
N GLY A 157 7.60 -20.59 2.01
CA GLY A 157 8.80 -20.00 2.60
C GLY A 157 9.33 -18.79 1.82
N ASN A 158 10.64 -18.74 1.60
CA ASN A 158 11.31 -17.60 0.97
C ASN A 158 10.80 -17.26 -0.44
N ALA A 159 10.27 -18.24 -1.19
CA ALA A 159 9.72 -17.98 -2.52
C ALA A 159 8.41 -17.20 -2.45
N LEU A 160 7.55 -17.52 -1.48
CA LEU A 160 6.33 -16.77 -1.21
C LEU A 160 6.66 -15.37 -0.69
N ASP A 161 7.58 -15.27 0.28
CA ASP A 161 7.98 -13.99 0.86
C ASP A 161 8.51 -13.01 -0.19
N LYS A 162 9.32 -13.48 -1.14
CA LYS A 162 9.81 -12.64 -2.26
C LYS A 162 8.67 -12.12 -3.14
N GLN A 163 7.66 -12.95 -3.41
CA GLN A 163 6.50 -12.52 -4.20
C GLN A 163 5.64 -11.52 -3.44
N LEU A 164 5.48 -11.71 -2.13
CA LEU A 164 4.79 -10.74 -1.28
C LEU A 164 5.55 -9.41 -1.20
N ASP A 165 6.89 -9.42 -1.15
CA ASP A 165 7.73 -8.20 -1.22
C ASP A 165 7.56 -7.48 -2.56
N LEU A 166 7.45 -8.20 -3.67
CA LEU A 166 7.16 -7.63 -4.98
C LEU A 166 5.76 -7.00 -5.04
N LEU A 167 4.73 -7.69 -4.54
CA LEU A 167 3.38 -7.16 -4.48
C LEU A 167 3.30 -5.92 -3.59
N LEU A 168 3.95 -5.95 -2.43
CA LEU A 168 3.97 -4.83 -1.49
C LEU A 168 4.56 -3.56 -2.13
N ARG A 169 5.61 -3.69 -2.94
CA ARG A 169 6.29 -2.56 -3.59
C ARG A 169 5.58 -2.08 -4.85
N ASN A 170 5.03 -3.00 -5.65
CA ASN A 170 4.57 -2.69 -7.01
C ASN A 170 3.05 -2.67 -7.17
N SER A 171 2.31 -3.39 -6.32
CA SER A 171 0.84 -3.40 -6.32
C SER A 171 0.28 -3.68 -4.93
N PRO A 172 0.32 -2.68 -4.02
CA PRO A 172 -0.31 -2.78 -2.70
C PRO A 172 -1.78 -3.18 -2.77
N GLU A 173 -2.49 -2.76 -3.83
CA GLU A 173 -3.87 -3.15 -4.09
C GLU A 173 -4.03 -4.66 -4.28
N ALA A 174 -3.19 -5.29 -5.11
CA ALA A 174 -3.23 -6.74 -5.34
C ALA A 174 -2.90 -7.51 -4.05
N LEU A 175 -1.95 -7.00 -3.26
CA LEU A 175 -1.63 -7.57 -1.94
C LEU A 175 -2.84 -7.53 -1.00
N LEU A 176 -3.53 -6.39 -0.90
CA LEU A 176 -4.73 -6.28 -0.05
C LEU A 176 -5.88 -7.13 -0.57
N LYS A 177 -6.04 -7.29 -1.89
CA LYS A 177 -7.00 -8.23 -2.49
C LYS A 177 -6.70 -9.68 -2.16
N LEU A 178 -5.42 -10.08 -2.19
CA LEU A 178 -4.96 -11.38 -1.73
C LEU A 178 -5.35 -11.61 -0.27
N VAL A 179 -5.06 -10.66 0.63
CA VAL A 179 -5.36 -10.81 2.06
C VAL A 179 -6.88 -10.81 2.34
N SER A 180 -7.64 -10.02 1.59
CA SER A 180 -9.10 -9.91 1.73
C SER A 180 -9.88 -11.00 0.99
N CYS A 181 -9.20 -11.94 0.32
CA CYS A 181 -9.84 -13.01 -0.42
C CYS A 181 -10.66 -13.93 0.50
N GLU A 182 -11.90 -14.20 0.09
CA GLU A 182 -12.88 -14.95 0.89
C GLU A 182 -12.92 -16.44 0.57
N ASP A 183 -12.24 -16.86 -0.49
CA ASP A 183 -12.20 -18.24 -0.92
C ASP A 183 -11.43 -19.10 0.09
N ILE A 184 -12.15 -20.04 0.71
CA ILE A 184 -11.64 -20.88 1.79
C ILE A 184 -10.46 -21.75 1.36
N ARG A 185 -10.33 -22.05 0.06
CA ARG A 185 -9.21 -22.82 -0.49
C ARG A 185 -7.86 -22.15 -0.23
N TYR A 186 -7.86 -20.82 -0.20
CA TYR A 186 -6.64 -20.02 -0.03
C TYR A 186 -6.46 -19.49 1.39
N HIS A 187 -7.28 -19.91 2.36
CA HIS A 187 -7.28 -19.33 3.71
C HIS A 187 -5.89 -19.30 4.37
N ALA A 188 -5.11 -20.37 4.26
CA ALA A 188 -3.76 -20.42 4.81
C ALA A 188 -2.81 -19.38 4.16
N LEU A 189 -2.94 -19.18 2.85
CA LEU A 189 -2.17 -18.19 2.09
C LEU A 189 -2.60 -16.77 2.48
N THR A 190 -3.90 -16.49 2.57
CA THR A 190 -4.40 -15.16 2.93
C THR A 190 -4.02 -14.78 4.36
N CYS A 191 -4.09 -15.72 5.31
CA CYS A 191 -3.59 -15.51 6.68
C CYS A 191 -2.08 -15.26 6.72
N SER A 192 -1.29 -16.04 5.98
CA SER A 192 0.16 -15.89 5.92
C SER A 192 0.55 -14.55 5.30
N ALA A 193 -0.08 -14.19 4.18
CA ALA A 193 0.12 -12.90 3.51
C ALA A 193 -0.29 -11.73 4.41
N GLY A 194 -1.39 -11.84 5.14
CA GLY A 194 -1.84 -10.81 6.08
C GLY A 194 -0.86 -10.58 7.23
N LEU A 195 -0.41 -11.66 7.88
CA LEU A 195 0.60 -11.59 8.94
C LEU A 195 1.92 -11.04 8.42
N TRP A 196 2.36 -11.52 7.25
CA TRP A 196 3.58 -11.09 6.60
C TRP A 196 3.53 -9.59 6.25
N THR A 197 2.38 -9.11 5.76
CA THR A 197 2.17 -7.71 5.40
C THR A 197 2.19 -6.84 6.66
N ALA A 198 1.47 -7.24 7.70
CA ALA A 198 1.43 -6.52 8.97
C ALA A 198 2.82 -6.31 9.59
N ARG A 199 3.71 -7.31 9.49
CA ARG A 199 5.10 -7.22 9.99
C ARG A 199 5.96 -6.19 9.26
N ARG A 200 5.59 -5.81 8.04
CA ARG A 200 6.34 -4.86 7.19
C ARG A 200 5.71 -3.48 7.15
N LEU A 201 4.46 -3.35 7.60
CA LEU A 201 3.82 -2.05 7.74
C LEU A 201 4.38 -1.33 8.95
N THR A 202 5.08 -0.23 8.71
CA THR A 202 5.57 0.68 9.74
C THR A 202 5.01 2.07 9.51
N ILE A 203 5.11 2.93 10.53
CA ILE A 203 4.45 4.25 10.52
C ILE A 203 5.14 5.20 9.52
N ASP A 204 6.47 5.12 9.38
CA ASP A 204 7.32 6.08 8.65
C ASP A 204 7.97 5.54 7.36
N ASP A 205 7.52 4.38 6.88
CA ASP A 205 8.09 3.76 5.68
C ASP A 205 7.29 4.12 4.40
N PRO A 206 7.96 4.53 3.31
CA PRO A 206 7.29 4.92 2.06
C PRO A 206 6.52 3.77 1.40
N VAL A 207 6.95 2.52 1.59
CA VAL A 207 6.22 1.34 1.07
C VAL A 207 4.92 1.15 1.87
N SER A 208 4.98 1.36 3.17
CA SER A 208 3.81 1.37 4.05
C SER A 208 2.82 2.48 3.65
N ALA A 209 3.31 3.68 3.32
CA ALA A 209 2.47 4.77 2.83
C ALA A 209 1.70 4.41 1.55
N ALA A 210 2.28 3.62 0.64
CA ALA A 210 1.61 3.16 -0.57
C ALA A 210 0.44 2.20 -0.26
N VAL A 211 0.58 1.35 0.77
CA VAL A 211 -0.51 0.50 1.28
C VAL A 211 -1.60 1.37 1.91
N TRP A 212 -1.23 2.33 2.75
CA TRP A 212 -2.18 3.19 3.47
C TRP A 212 -2.97 4.15 2.58
N ARG A 213 -2.49 4.40 1.35
CA ARG A 213 -3.19 5.19 0.32
C ARG A 213 -4.25 4.42 -0.47
N GLN A 214 -4.31 3.08 -0.36
CA GLN A 214 -5.26 2.24 -1.09
C GLN A 214 -6.72 2.49 -0.68
N GLU A 215 -7.71 2.07 -1.47
CA GLU A 215 -9.13 2.34 -1.17
C GLU A 215 -9.53 1.95 0.27
N SER A 216 -10.22 2.84 0.99
CA SER A 216 -10.62 2.67 2.39
C SER A 216 -11.39 1.36 2.62
N LYS A 217 -12.28 0.98 1.70
CA LYS A 217 -13.04 -0.27 1.76
C LYS A 217 -12.14 -1.50 1.67
N LEU A 218 -11.19 -1.50 0.74
CA LEU A 218 -10.26 -2.61 0.54
C LEU A 218 -9.34 -2.79 1.75
N LEU A 219 -8.82 -1.68 2.28
CA LEU A 219 -8.03 -1.68 3.53
C LEU A 219 -8.81 -2.28 4.70
N CYS A 220 -10.05 -1.81 4.92
CA CYS A 220 -10.89 -2.31 6.01
C CYS A 220 -11.26 -3.78 5.83
N LYS A 221 -11.52 -4.22 4.59
CA LYS A 221 -11.80 -5.63 4.28
C LYS A 221 -10.59 -6.52 4.59
N ALA A 222 -9.38 -6.10 4.21
CA ALA A 222 -8.15 -6.83 4.53
C ALA A 222 -7.88 -6.85 6.05
N ALA A 223 -8.10 -5.72 6.74
CA ALA A 223 -7.98 -5.62 8.19
C ALA A 223 -8.96 -6.54 8.93
N CYS A 224 -10.24 -6.57 8.54
CA CYS A 224 -11.23 -7.48 9.14
C CYS A 224 -10.88 -8.97 8.95
N ARG A 225 -10.12 -9.31 7.90
CA ARG A 225 -9.67 -10.69 7.63
C ARG A 225 -8.35 -11.06 8.31
N SER A 226 -7.53 -10.09 8.69
CA SER A 226 -6.23 -10.30 9.32
C SER A 226 -6.13 -9.52 10.64
N PRO A 227 -6.14 -10.19 11.80
CA PRO A 227 -6.03 -9.53 13.10
C PRO A 227 -4.77 -8.66 13.23
N SER A 228 -3.65 -9.08 12.64
CA SER A 228 -2.41 -8.31 12.64
C SER A 228 -2.53 -7.02 11.82
N LEU A 229 -3.18 -7.05 10.66
CA LEU A 229 -3.44 -5.84 9.89
C LEU A 229 -4.47 -4.93 10.58
N MET A 230 -5.47 -5.50 11.25
CA MET A 230 -6.39 -4.73 12.08
C MET A 230 -5.62 -3.94 13.14
N GLN A 231 -4.69 -4.59 13.85
CA GLN A 231 -3.86 -3.93 14.85
C GLN A 231 -3.02 -2.79 14.24
N CYS A 232 -2.38 -3.02 13.08
CA CYS A 232 -1.61 -1.97 12.39
C CYS A 232 -2.50 -0.78 11.98
N LEU A 233 -3.71 -1.05 11.49
CA LEU A 233 -4.66 0.01 11.09
C LEU A 233 -5.12 0.82 12.30
N LEU A 234 -5.49 0.17 13.40
CA LEU A 234 -5.90 0.83 14.64
C LEU A 234 -4.76 1.65 15.26
N GLN A 235 -3.54 1.11 15.26
CA GLN A 235 -2.37 1.86 15.71
C GLN A 235 -2.12 3.10 14.86
N ARG A 236 -2.30 3.01 13.53
CA ARG A 236 -2.16 4.18 12.65
C ARG A 236 -3.25 5.22 12.92
N LEU A 237 -4.49 4.81 13.18
CA LEU A 237 -5.56 5.72 13.58
C LEU A 237 -5.24 6.41 14.92
N GLN A 238 -4.69 5.68 15.90
CA GLN A 238 -4.26 6.25 17.17
C GLN A 238 -3.16 7.31 17.00
N VAL A 239 -2.17 7.05 16.17
CA VAL A 239 -1.12 8.03 15.84
C VAL A 239 -1.70 9.30 15.22
N HIS A 240 -2.77 9.18 14.42
CA HIS A 240 -3.46 10.35 13.88
C HIS A 240 -4.22 11.15 14.94
N ALA A 241 -4.87 10.49 15.89
CA ALA A 241 -5.50 11.17 17.03
C ALA A 241 -4.49 12.00 17.84
N GLU A 242 -3.25 11.51 17.98
CA GLU A 242 -2.18 12.18 18.73
C GLU A 242 -1.43 13.26 17.92
N SER A 243 -1.54 13.24 16.60
CA SER A 243 -0.80 14.16 15.71
C SER A 243 -1.69 15.20 15.02
N MET A 244 -2.98 15.26 15.36
CA MET A 244 -3.92 16.26 14.88
C MET A 244 -4.39 17.19 16.00
N GLU A 245 -4.73 18.41 15.61
CA GLU A 245 -5.30 19.43 16.50
C GLU A 245 -6.61 19.98 15.91
N PRO A 246 -7.56 20.41 16.76
CA PRO A 246 -8.82 20.99 16.28
C PRO A 246 -8.58 22.35 15.61
N CYS A 247 -9.17 22.54 14.44
CA CYS A 247 -9.06 23.78 13.66
C CYS A 247 -10.32 24.65 13.81
N PHE A 248 -10.30 25.62 14.72
CA PHE A 248 -11.46 26.48 14.99
C PHE A 248 -11.62 27.65 13.99
N VAL A 249 -11.35 27.43 12.71
CA VAL A 249 -11.59 28.44 11.68
C VAL A 249 -13.08 28.46 11.35
N ALA A 250 -13.66 29.67 11.28
CA ALA A 250 -15.11 29.87 11.12
C ALA A 250 -15.72 28.99 10.00
N GLY A 251 -16.44 27.95 10.41
CA GLY A 251 -17.22 27.06 9.52
C GLY A 251 -16.62 25.67 9.25
N ALA A 252 -15.50 25.28 9.85
CA ALA A 252 -14.94 23.94 9.71
C ALA A 252 -14.74 23.27 11.08
N ASP A 253 -15.61 22.33 11.44
CA ASP A 253 -15.42 21.42 12.58
C ASP A 253 -14.48 20.28 12.13
N GLU A 254 -13.22 20.62 11.87
CA GLU A 254 -12.23 19.70 11.31
C GLU A 254 -10.97 19.64 12.18
N TRP A 255 -10.36 18.46 12.20
CA TRP A 255 -9.04 18.27 12.77
C TRP A 255 -7.98 18.44 11.69
N VAL A 256 -6.90 19.15 11.99
CA VAL A 256 -5.81 19.40 11.05
C VAL A 256 -4.51 18.76 11.51
N LEU A 257 -3.71 18.36 10.54
CA LEU A 257 -2.39 17.77 10.77
C LEU A 257 -1.45 18.79 11.43
N THR A 258 -0.78 18.37 12.50
CA THR A 258 0.28 19.17 13.13
C THR A 258 1.63 18.94 12.44
N ARG A 259 2.64 19.72 12.81
CA ARG A 259 4.03 19.52 12.35
C ARG A 259 4.63 18.17 12.76
N ASN A 260 4.02 17.49 13.73
CA ASN A 260 4.46 16.18 14.23
C ASN A 260 3.78 15.01 13.49
N SER A 261 3.02 15.27 12.44
CA SER A 261 2.31 14.25 11.68
C SER A 261 3.26 13.32 10.93
N PRO A 262 2.97 12.00 10.87
CA PRO A 262 3.84 11.04 10.19
C PRO A 262 3.87 11.25 8.67
N ALA A 263 4.88 10.68 8.01
CA ALA A 263 4.96 10.72 6.56
C ALA A 263 3.75 10.02 5.91
N GLY A 264 3.10 10.70 4.97
CA GLY A 264 1.85 10.21 4.36
C GLY A 264 0.68 10.17 5.33
N ALA A 265 0.62 11.13 6.26
CA ALA A 265 -0.51 11.29 7.16
C ALA A 265 -1.83 11.51 6.40
N TRP A 266 -2.91 11.01 7.00
CA TRP A 266 -4.27 11.14 6.47
C TRP A 266 -4.88 12.46 6.93
N ASP A 267 -5.54 13.17 6.02
CA ASP A 267 -6.39 14.29 6.39
C ASP A 267 -7.66 13.81 7.12
N TRP A 268 -8.41 14.76 7.69
CA TRP A 268 -9.62 14.47 8.45
C TRP A 268 -10.66 13.69 7.63
N LYS A 269 -10.83 14.07 6.37
CA LYS A 269 -11.76 13.41 5.45
C LYS A 269 -11.40 11.95 5.24
N ARG A 270 -10.12 11.67 5.01
CA ARG A 270 -9.63 10.30 4.83
C ARG A 270 -9.78 9.47 6.10
N LEU A 271 -9.53 10.05 7.27
CA LEU A 271 -9.76 9.39 8.56
C LEU A 271 -11.23 9.04 8.76
N ALA A 272 -12.14 9.95 8.42
CA ALA A 272 -13.59 9.71 8.46
C ALA A 272 -14.02 8.61 7.47
N GLU A 273 -13.47 8.60 6.25
CA GLU A 273 -13.73 7.56 5.25
C GLU A 273 -13.29 6.17 5.73
N ILE A 274 -12.08 6.06 6.29
CA ILE A 274 -11.56 4.81 6.84
C ILE A 274 -12.39 4.35 8.03
N SER A 275 -12.69 5.24 8.98
CA SER A 275 -13.49 4.91 10.16
C SER A 275 -14.90 4.47 9.80
N THR A 276 -15.52 5.14 8.84
CA THR A 276 -16.83 4.76 8.30
C THR A 276 -16.79 3.39 7.65
N ALA A 277 -15.79 3.14 6.78
CA ALA A 277 -15.61 1.86 6.10
C ALA A 277 -15.32 0.73 7.09
N LEU A 278 -14.53 0.99 8.14
CA LEU A 278 -14.17 0.02 9.16
C LEU A 278 -15.40 -0.42 9.95
N ASN A 279 -16.22 0.54 10.38
CA ASN A 279 -17.49 0.26 11.06
C ASN A 279 -18.44 -0.56 10.18
N LEU A 280 -18.59 -0.20 8.89
CA LEU A 280 -19.46 -0.95 7.95
C LEU A 280 -18.95 -2.37 7.66
N THR A 281 -17.63 -2.56 7.64
CA THR A 281 -17.02 -3.85 7.30
C THR A 281 -16.88 -4.77 8.52
N ALA A 282 -16.87 -4.20 9.72
CA ALA A 282 -16.82 -4.94 10.98
C ALA A 282 -18.20 -5.44 11.43
N ASP A 283 -19.29 -4.83 10.95
CA ASP A 283 -20.66 -5.27 11.21
C ASP A 283 -20.86 -6.72 10.70
N GLY A 284 -20.84 -7.68 11.63
CA GLY A 284 -20.99 -9.13 11.36
C GLY A 284 -19.69 -9.96 11.35
N ALA A 285 -18.52 -9.35 11.57
CA ALA A 285 -17.23 -10.05 11.61
C ALA A 285 -16.71 -10.28 13.04
N SER A 286 -15.86 -11.30 13.24
CA SER A 286 -15.20 -11.56 14.54
C SER A 286 -14.31 -10.39 15.02
N SER A 287 -13.86 -9.54 14.09
CA SER A 287 -13.13 -8.30 14.32
C SER A 287 -13.95 -7.18 14.99
N SER A 288 -15.28 -7.31 15.03
CA SER A 288 -16.19 -6.33 15.69
C SER A 288 -15.88 -6.14 17.18
N SER A 289 -15.52 -7.22 17.87
CA SER A 289 -15.18 -7.20 19.30
C SER A 289 -13.90 -6.40 19.58
N VAL A 290 -12.87 -6.58 18.75
CA VAL A 290 -11.59 -5.88 18.84
C VAL A 290 -11.77 -4.40 18.55
N LEU A 291 -12.53 -4.07 17.49
CA LEU A 291 -12.85 -2.68 17.15
C LEU A 291 -13.63 -2.01 18.28
N THR A 292 -14.66 -2.67 18.83
CA THR A 292 -15.46 -2.13 19.94
C THR A 292 -14.61 -1.90 21.19
N ALA A 293 -13.71 -2.81 21.52
CA ALA A 293 -12.80 -2.66 22.67
C ALA A 293 -11.83 -1.49 22.47
N PHE A 294 -11.23 -1.37 21.28
CA PHE A 294 -10.35 -0.26 20.93
C PHE A 294 -11.06 1.08 21.04
N LEU A 295 -12.25 1.21 20.46
CA LEU A 295 -13.02 2.47 20.47
C LEU A 295 -13.42 2.90 21.88
N LYS A 296 -13.79 1.96 22.75
CA LYS A 296 -14.06 2.25 24.17
C LYS A 296 -12.82 2.75 24.91
N GLN A 297 -11.66 2.15 24.64
CA GLN A 297 -10.40 2.57 25.23
C GLN A 297 -9.97 3.95 24.70
N ALA A 298 -10.10 4.17 23.39
CA ALA A 298 -9.72 5.41 22.73
C ALA A 298 -10.53 6.62 23.25
N ARG A 299 -11.86 6.46 23.42
CA ARG A 299 -12.73 7.50 23.99
C ARG A 299 -12.46 7.83 25.46
N SER A 300 -11.97 6.86 26.24
CA SER A 300 -11.64 7.06 27.66
C SER A 300 -10.20 7.50 27.89
N GLY A 301 -9.39 7.58 26.83
CA GLY A 301 -7.98 7.96 26.87
C GLY A 301 -7.75 9.46 26.62
N SER A 302 -6.47 9.82 26.48
CA SER A 302 -6.06 11.15 26.01
C SER A 302 -6.54 11.36 24.56
N HIS A 303 -7.04 12.57 24.26
CA HIS A 303 -7.68 12.90 22.98
C HIS A 303 -9.05 12.23 22.74
N GLY A 304 -9.84 11.99 23.80
CA GLY A 304 -11.23 11.52 23.68
C GLY A 304 -12.09 12.40 22.75
N ASP A 305 -11.89 13.72 22.81
CA ASP A 305 -12.58 14.71 21.98
C ASP A 305 -12.40 14.45 20.47
N PHE A 306 -11.19 14.05 20.02
CA PHE A 306 -10.92 13.68 18.63
C PHE A 306 -11.82 12.53 18.18
N TRP A 307 -11.92 11.51 19.02
CA TRP A 307 -12.71 10.32 18.70
C TRP A 307 -14.18 10.67 18.67
N ASP A 308 -14.69 11.42 19.64
CA ASP A 308 -16.08 11.84 19.69
C ASP A 308 -16.48 12.67 18.47
N ASP A 309 -15.63 13.61 18.04
CA ASP A 309 -15.82 14.39 16.81
C ASP A 309 -15.82 13.50 15.57
N LEU A 310 -14.89 12.54 15.49
CA LEU A 310 -14.77 11.63 14.35
C LEU A 310 -16.04 10.76 14.22
N PHE A 311 -16.54 10.26 15.35
CA PHE A 311 -17.80 9.49 15.38
C PHE A 311 -18.98 10.35 14.95
N PHE A 312 -19.12 11.55 15.53
CA PHE A 312 -20.18 12.47 15.18
C PHE A 312 -20.17 12.82 13.68
N TYR A 313 -18.98 13.06 13.13
CA TYR A 313 -18.78 13.32 11.70
C TYR A 313 -19.18 12.12 10.83
N CYS A 314 -18.80 10.90 11.22
CA CYS A 314 -19.19 9.68 10.52
C CYS A 314 -20.71 9.44 10.56
N GLU A 315 -21.38 9.68 11.70
CA GLU A 315 -22.83 9.54 11.84
C GLU A 315 -23.60 10.59 11.02
N SER A 316 -23.15 11.84 11.06
CA SER A 316 -23.70 12.95 10.28
C SER A 316 -23.59 12.67 8.77
N SER A 317 -22.44 12.17 8.33
CA SER A 317 -22.22 11.80 6.92
C SER A 317 -23.13 10.66 6.45
N ARG A 318 -23.45 9.69 7.34
CA ARG A 318 -24.40 8.60 7.04
C ARG A 318 -25.84 9.11 6.90
N SER A 319 -26.24 10.09 7.71
CA SER A 319 -27.58 10.69 7.63
C SER A 319 -27.81 11.52 6.36
N SER A 320 -26.76 12.09 5.76
CA SER A 320 -26.87 12.82 4.48
C SER A 320 -27.06 11.91 3.25
N CYS A 321 -26.80 10.60 3.37
CA CYS A 321 -26.99 9.63 2.29
C CYS A 321 -28.30 8.83 2.39
N ASN A 322 -29.05 8.94 3.48
CA ASN A 322 -30.29 8.21 3.72
C ASN A 322 -31.49 9.15 3.89
N ASN A 323 -31.88 9.85 2.82
CA ASN A 323 -33.24 10.41 2.72
C ASN A 323 -34.21 9.34 2.23
N THR A 324 -34.43 8.32 3.06
CA THR A 324 -35.65 7.49 3.01
C THR A 324 -35.89 6.80 4.37
N LYS A 325 -36.81 7.42 5.13
CA LYS A 325 -37.62 6.88 6.24
C LYS A 325 -36.89 6.42 7.50
N MET A 326 -36.97 7.28 8.52
CA MET A 326 -36.94 6.89 9.94
C MET A 326 -37.99 5.82 10.27
N PRO A 327 -37.73 5.01 11.30
CA PRO A 327 -38.66 5.00 12.42
C PRO A 327 -37.96 5.45 13.71
N VAL A 328 -38.61 6.42 14.33
CA VAL A 328 -38.46 6.84 15.72
C VAL A 328 -38.64 5.62 16.63
N VAL A 329 -37.72 5.39 17.56
CA VAL A 329 -38.05 4.68 18.80
C VAL A 329 -37.71 5.61 19.96
N ALA A 330 -38.79 5.98 20.64
CA ALA A 330 -38.85 6.85 21.78
C ALA A 330 -38.20 6.22 23.02
N ASN A 331 -37.76 7.11 23.92
CA ASN A 331 -37.50 6.86 25.32
C ASN A 331 -38.48 5.84 25.95
N SER A 332 -37.93 4.87 26.66
CA SER A 332 -38.51 4.43 27.92
C SER A 332 -37.41 4.14 28.94
N SER A 333 -37.44 4.96 29.97
CA SER A 333 -36.82 4.80 31.29
C SER A 333 -37.12 3.43 31.89
N GLY A 334 -36.10 2.78 32.45
CA GLY A 334 -36.23 1.55 33.24
C GLY A 334 -34.90 1.20 33.88
N GLU A 335 -34.66 1.74 35.07
CA GLU A 335 -33.52 1.43 35.93
C GLU A 335 -33.49 -0.05 36.35
N SER A 336 -32.24 -0.52 36.52
CA SER A 336 -31.79 -1.49 37.53
C SER A 336 -32.06 -2.98 37.35
N GLY A 337 -30.96 -3.68 37.08
CA GLY A 337 -30.55 -4.82 37.89
C GLY A 337 -30.67 -6.17 37.19
N LEU A 338 -29.52 -6.72 36.77
CA LEU A 338 -29.27 -8.16 36.87
C LEU A 338 -27.75 -8.40 36.87
N LEU A 339 -27.33 -8.92 38.01
CA LEU A 339 -25.98 -9.30 38.40
C LEU A 339 -25.40 -10.31 37.41
N LEU A 340 -24.19 -10.03 36.93
CA LEU A 340 -23.28 -11.04 36.40
C LEU A 340 -22.77 -11.89 37.56
N HIS A 341 -23.34 -13.09 37.73
CA HIS A 341 -22.71 -14.17 38.49
C HIS A 341 -22.60 -15.41 37.59
N ASP A 342 -21.34 -15.81 37.36
CA ASP A 342 -20.81 -17.14 37.08
C ASP A 342 -21.46 -18.04 36.03
N CYS A 343 -20.74 -18.23 34.92
CA CYS A 343 -20.58 -19.48 34.15
C CYS A 343 -19.26 -19.33 33.35
N CYS A 344 -18.24 -20.19 33.37
CA CYS A 344 -18.10 -21.54 33.90
C CYS A 344 -16.60 -21.86 34.08
N ARG A 345 -16.30 -22.61 35.15
CA ARG A 345 -15.58 -23.88 35.00
C ARG A 345 -16.53 -24.91 34.42
#